data_AF-A0A6I5PE77-F1
#
_entry.id   AF-A0A6I5PE77-F1
#
_cell.length_a   1.000
_cell.length_b   1.000
_cell.length_c   1.000
_cell.angle_alpha   90.00
_cell.angle_beta   90.00
_cell.angle_gamma   90.00
#
_symmetry.space_group_name_H-M   'P 1'
#
loop_
_entity.id
_entity.type
_entity.pdbx_description
1 polymer ?
#
loop_
_entity_poly.entity_id
_entity_poly.type
_entity_poly.pdbx_seq_one_letter_code
_entity_poly.pdbx_strand_id
1 'polypeptide(L)'
;MYLLTLLQAVPDFRHLRGLRHELWFVLLLMISGAMCGYWGSRPLETFAQEYGAELCRQLAVPVPKRMPSYSTFRRILVTLDFTVFANVFNQWAQQTFGRQAGEWLAVDGKSIKGSLRDYDTAQQNFVMLVSLFSHQRGLVLHSQPMENKHTSEQHLVQQLLATLELKDTVVTADALHCHKNSHAVASATGALSAVR
;
A
#
# COMPACT_ATOMS: atom_id res chain seq x y z
N MET A 1 15.63 -4.22 5.83
CA MET A 1 15.85 -2.93 5.13
C MET A 1 14.86 -1.92 5.70
N TYR A 2 15.30 -0.77 6.20
CA TYR A 2 14.42 0.16 6.94
C TYR A 2 13.41 0.86 6.00
N LEU A 3 12.23 1.20 6.51
CA LEU A 3 11.15 1.92 5.81
C LEU A 3 11.65 3.13 5.00
N LEU A 4 12.64 3.86 5.52
CA LEU A 4 13.25 5.00 4.85
C LEU A 4 13.81 4.66 3.46
N THR A 5 14.46 3.50 3.35
CA THR A 5 15.05 3.02 2.10
C THR A 5 13.98 2.73 1.04
N LEU A 6 12.82 2.21 1.47
CA LEU A 6 11.65 2.07 0.60
C LEU A 6 11.18 3.43 0.10
N LEU A 7 11.04 4.41 0.99
CA LEU A 7 10.51 5.73 0.61
C LEU A 7 11.45 6.45 -0.37
N GLN A 8 12.76 6.25 -0.22
CA GLN A 8 13.78 6.78 -1.12
C GLN A 8 13.78 6.11 -2.49
N ALA A 9 13.31 4.87 -2.60
CA ALA A 9 13.19 4.16 -3.89
C ALA A 9 11.98 4.63 -4.73
N VAL A 10 11.05 5.40 -4.14
CA VAL A 10 9.91 5.96 -4.88
C VAL A 10 10.40 7.07 -5.81
N PRO A 11 10.21 6.94 -7.14
CA PRO A 11 10.65 7.95 -8.09
C PRO A 11 9.97 9.30 -7.86
N ASP A 12 10.76 10.39 -7.90
CA ASP A 12 10.20 11.74 -7.83
C ASP A 12 9.67 12.16 -9.21
N PHE A 13 8.35 12.19 -9.34
CA PHE A 13 7.64 12.58 -10.55
C PHE A 13 7.46 14.11 -10.67
N ARG A 14 7.90 14.88 -9.66
CA ARG A 14 7.70 16.34 -9.64
C ARG A 14 8.76 17.04 -10.48
N HIS A 15 8.37 18.15 -11.10
CA HIS A 15 9.31 18.99 -11.84
C HIS A 15 10.41 19.56 -10.92
N LEU A 16 11.66 19.54 -11.38
CA LEU A 16 12.84 19.97 -10.59
C LEU A 16 12.76 21.42 -10.07
N ARG A 17 12.05 22.30 -10.78
CA ARG A 17 11.91 23.70 -10.40
C ARG A 17 10.99 23.82 -9.17
N GLY A 18 11.54 24.34 -8.08
CA GLY A 18 10.78 24.61 -6.86
C GLY A 18 10.64 23.41 -5.92
N LEU A 19 11.45 22.36 -6.10
CA LEU A 19 11.61 21.29 -5.12
C LEU A 19 12.23 21.86 -3.83
N ARG A 20 11.44 21.89 -2.76
CA ARG A 20 11.87 22.33 -1.42
C ARG A 20 12.06 21.18 -0.44
N HIS A 21 11.43 20.05 -0.72
CA HIS A 21 11.42 18.86 0.14
C HIS A 21 11.56 17.63 -0.74
N GLU A 22 12.45 16.72 -0.34
CA GLU A 22 12.59 15.40 -0.94
C GLU A 22 11.26 14.63 -0.84
N LEU A 23 10.92 13.86 -1.88
CA LEU A 23 9.64 13.14 -1.92
C LEU A 23 9.53 12.15 -0.77
N TRP A 24 10.59 11.36 -0.53
CA TRP A 24 10.63 10.38 0.55
C TRP A 24 10.33 11.00 1.91
N PHE A 25 10.77 12.23 2.15
CA PHE A 25 10.58 12.92 3.42
C PHE A 25 9.12 13.34 3.61
N VAL A 26 8.48 13.81 2.54
CA VAL A 26 7.05 14.13 2.61
C VAL A 26 6.23 12.85 2.79
N LEU A 27 6.56 11.77 2.10
CA LEU A 27 5.89 10.47 2.28
C LEU A 27 6.06 9.91 3.71
N LEU A 28 7.23 10.07 4.30
CA LEU A 28 7.50 9.70 5.70
C LEU A 28 6.55 10.44 6.66
N LEU A 29 6.42 11.75 6.48
CA LEU A 29 5.50 12.57 7.29
C LEU A 29 4.04 12.16 7.06
N MET A 30 3.67 11.83 5.82
CA MET A 30 2.32 11.36 5.49
C MET A 30 1.98 10.05 6.20
N ILE A 31 2.87 9.06 6.15
CA ILE A 31 2.67 7.77 6.81
C ILE A 31 2.64 7.94 8.33
N SER A 32 3.59 8.70 8.88
CA SER A 32 3.68 8.93 10.34
C SER A 32 2.43 9.67 10.84
N GLY A 33 2.02 10.74 10.16
CA GLY A 33 0.82 11.49 10.51
C GLY A 33 -0.45 10.64 10.40
N ALA A 34 -0.58 9.85 9.33
CA ALA A 34 -1.69 8.92 9.15
C ALA A 34 -1.76 7.88 10.28
N MET A 35 -0.64 7.29 10.69
CA MET A 35 -0.58 6.37 11.83
C MET A 35 -0.99 7.03 13.15
N CYS A 36 -0.77 8.34 13.29
CA CYS A 36 -1.23 9.15 14.42
C CYS A 36 -2.66 9.69 14.25
N GLY A 37 -3.39 9.33 13.18
CA GLY A 37 -4.78 9.76 12.94
C GLY A 37 -4.95 11.09 12.20
N TYR A 38 -3.87 11.69 11.69
CA TYR A 38 -3.91 12.94 10.92
C TYR A 38 -4.21 12.65 9.44
N TRP A 39 -5.49 12.40 9.15
CA TRP A 39 -5.95 12.06 7.79
C TRP A 39 -6.20 13.30 6.93
N GLY A 40 -5.49 13.40 5.81
CA GLY A 40 -5.68 14.46 4.81
C GLY A 40 -4.70 15.61 4.92
N SER A 41 -4.67 16.45 3.87
CA SER A 41 -3.58 17.45 3.68
C SER A 41 -3.45 18.51 4.78
N ARG A 42 -4.55 18.97 5.36
CA ARG A 42 -4.54 19.97 6.46
C ARG A 42 -4.08 19.34 7.78
N PRO A 43 -4.67 18.22 8.25
CA PRO A 43 -4.12 17.51 9.42
C PRO A 43 -2.64 17.15 9.27
N LEU A 44 -2.20 16.72 8.08
CA LEU A 44 -0.79 16.42 7.83
C LEU A 44 0.13 17.64 7.96
N GLU A 45 -0.32 18.83 7.56
CA GLU A 45 0.40 20.08 7.82
C GLU A 45 0.54 20.32 9.32
N THR A 46 -0.56 20.21 10.08
CA THR A 46 -0.53 20.33 11.54
C THR A 46 0.47 19.36 12.16
N PHE A 47 0.40 18.07 11.80
CA PHE A 47 1.34 17.05 12.27
C PHE A 47 2.80 17.41 11.94
N ALA A 48 3.07 17.86 10.71
CA ALA A 48 4.42 18.21 10.29
C ALA A 48 4.99 19.42 11.06
N GLN A 49 4.17 20.45 11.32
CA GLN A 49 4.61 21.61 12.10
C GLN A 49 4.83 21.27 13.58
N GLU A 50 3.96 20.44 14.18
CA GLU A 50 4.03 20.10 15.60
C GLU A 50 5.11 19.07 15.91
N TYR A 51 5.19 17.99 15.13
CA TYR A 51 6.02 16.82 15.45
C TYR A 51 7.14 16.57 14.45
N GLY A 52 7.16 17.24 13.29
CA GLY A 52 8.12 16.94 12.22
C GLY A 52 9.58 17.10 12.65
N ALA A 53 9.90 18.10 13.47
CA ALA A 53 11.27 18.33 13.96
C ALA A 53 11.71 17.24 14.95
N GLU A 54 10.80 16.78 15.81
CA GLU A 54 11.08 15.68 16.74
C GLU A 54 11.22 14.35 16.00
N LEU A 55 10.35 14.08 15.03
CA LEU A 55 10.46 12.91 14.17
C LEU A 55 11.81 12.85 13.46
N CYS A 56 12.29 14.00 12.95
CA CYS A 56 13.61 14.09 12.32
C CYS A 56 14.74 13.73 13.31
N ARG A 57 14.68 14.22 14.55
CA ARG A 57 15.67 13.91 15.60
C ARG A 57 15.68 12.42 15.93
N GLN A 58 14.49 11.83 16.15
CA GLN A 58 14.33 10.41 16.48
C GLN A 58 14.87 9.49 15.38
N LEU A 59 14.72 9.89 14.11
CA LEU A 59 15.18 9.13 12.95
C LEU A 59 16.58 9.51 12.48
N ALA A 60 17.27 10.41 13.19
CA ALA A 60 18.59 10.93 12.83
C ALA A 60 18.67 11.49 11.38
N VAL A 61 17.61 12.16 10.92
CA VAL A 61 17.57 12.83 9.61
C VAL A 61 17.63 14.36 9.74
N PRO A 62 18.17 15.09 8.74
CA PRO A 62 18.26 16.55 8.81
C PRO A 62 16.87 17.21 8.90
N VAL A 63 16.71 18.13 9.85
CA VAL A 63 15.51 18.96 9.96
C VAL A 63 15.52 19.99 8.82
N PRO A 64 14.50 20.04 7.94
CA PRO A 64 14.46 21.03 6.88
C PRO A 64 14.21 22.44 7.43
N LYS A 65 14.64 23.47 6.68
CA LYS A 65 14.44 24.89 7.05
C LYS A 65 12.96 25.25 7.24
N ARG A 66 12.05 24.56 6.54
CA ARG A 66 10.60 24.70 6.66
C ARG A 66 9.96 23.32 6.52
N MET A 67 8.87 23.08 7.23
CA MET A 67 8.08 21.86 7.04
C MET A 67 7.15 21.98 5.83
N PRO A 68 6.77 20.85 5.19
CA PRO A 68 5.81 20.87 4.09
C PRO A 68 4.47 21.49 4.50
N SER A 69 3.89 22.29 3.61
CA SER A 69 2.56 22.88 3.82
C SER A 69 1.45 21.96 3.30
N TYR A 70 0.19 22.30 3.61
CA TYR A 70 -0.98 21.58 3.10
C TYR A 70 -0.95 21.47 1.57
N SER A 71 -0.45 22.51 0.89
CA SER A 71 -0.34 22.56 -0.57
C SER A 71 0.66 21.53 -1.09
N THR A 72 1.76 21.30 -0.37
CA THR A 72 2.75 20.27 -0.71
C THR A 72 2.15 18.88 -0.56
N PHE A 73 1.50 18.60 0.57
CA PHE A 73 0.82 17.30 0.80
C PHE A 73 -0.27 17.04 -0.24
N ARG A 74 -1.15 18.03 -0.48
CA ARG A 74 -2.21 17.91 -1.47
C ARG A 74 -1.66 17.64 -2.87
N ARG A 75 -0.61 18.36 -3.27
CA ARG A 75 0.01 18.17 -4.59
C ARG A 75 0.49 16.74 -4.74
N ILE A 76 1.28 16.23 -3.77
CA ILE A 76 1.79 14.87 -3.81
C ILE A 76 0.65 13.84 -3.83
N LEU A 77 -0.36 13.97 -2.97
CA LEU A 77 -1.51 13.06 -2.96
C LEU A 77 -2.25 12.97 -4.31
N VAL A 78 -2.33 14.08 -5.04
CA VAL A 78 -3.04 14.14 -6.34
C VAL A 78 -2.19 13.58 -7.49
N THR A 79 -0.87 13.71 -7.42
CA THR A 79 0.04 13.40 -8.52
C THR A 79 0.85 12.12 -8.32
N LEU A 80 0.86 11.55 -7.11
CA LEU A 80 1.58 10.32 -6.79
C LEU A 80 0.99 9.16 -7.60
N ASP A 81 1.86 8.43 -8.28
CA ASP A 81 1.49 7.16 -8.89
C ASP A 81 1.39 6.09 -7.79
N PHE A 82 0.16 5.80 -7.38
CA PHE A 82 -0.13 4.80 -6.36
C PHE A 82 0.24 3.38 -6.79
N THR A 83 0.30 3.10 -8.10
CA THR A 83 0.73 1.80 -8.62
C THR A 83 2.22 1.62 -8.39
N VAL A 84 3.03 2.63 -8.74
CA VAL A 84 4.48 2.61 -8.47
C VAL A 84 4.75 2.53 -6.97
N PHE A 85 4.03 3.31 -6.16
CA PHE A 85 4.18 3.26 -4.71
C PHE A 85 3.84 1.88 -4.14
N ALA A 86 2.73 1.26 -4.57
CA ALA A 86 2.34 -0.09 -4.16
C ALA A 86 3.39 -1.14 -4.56
N ASN A 87 3.97 -1.03 -5.75
CA ASN A 87 5.02 -1.94 -6.21
C ASN A 87 6.27 -1.85 -5.34
N VAL A 88 6.75 -0.63 -5.04
CA VAL A 88 7.89 -0.43 -4.14
C VAL A 88 7.58 -0.98 -2.74
N PHE A 89 6.34 -0.76 -2.25
CA PHE A 89 5.88 -1.31 -0.98
C PHE A 89 5.89 -2.84 -0.95
N ASN A 90 5.33 -3.48 -1.96
CA ASN A 90 5.29 -4.93 -2.05
C ASN A 90 6.69 -5.54 -2.12
N GLN A 91 7.61 -4.93 -2.88
CA GLN A 91 9.01 -5.37 -2.95
C GLN A 91 9.70 -5.27 -1.60
N TRP A 92 9.57 -4.14 -0.90
CA TRP A 92 10.15 -3.98 0.43
C TRP A 92 9.56 -4.94 1.45
N ALA A 93 8.23 -5.15 1.42
CA ALA A 93 7.55 -6.08 2.32
C ALA A 93 8.10 -7.50 2.11
N GLN A 94 8.20 -7.95 0.85
CA GLN A 94 8.79 -9.24 0.52
C GLN A 94 10.25 -9.37 0.98
N GLN A 95 11.08 -8.35 0.78
CA GLN A 95 12.50 -8.39 1.18
C GLN A 95 12.70 -8.31 2.70
N THR A 96 11.87 -7.54 3.40
CA THR A 96 12.03 -7.29 4.84
C THR A 96 11.47 -8.43 5.66
N PHE A 97 10.33 -8.95 5.22
CA PHE A 97 9.59 -9.95 5.97
C PHE A 97 9.88 -11.36 5.44
N GLY A 98 10.27 -11.51 4.19
CA GLY A 98 10.47 -12.82 3.58
C GLY A 98 9.21 -13.69 3.67
N ARG A 99 9.35 -14.95 3.25
CA ARG A 99 8.29 -15.96 3.40
C ARG A 99 8.63 -16.88 4.55
N GLN A 100 7.60 -17.43 5.19
CA GLN A 100 7.78 -18.44 6.22
C GLN A 100 6.99 -19.70 5.82
N ALA A 101 7.65 -20.86 5.87
CA ALA A 101 7.00 -22.13 5.59
C ALA A 101 5.89 -22.38 6.63
N GLY A 102 4.76 -22.95 6.20
CA GLY A 102 3.61 -23.19 7.06
C GLY A 102 2.80 -21.93 7.39
N GLU A 103 2.98 -20.84 6.65
CA GLU A 103 2.19 -19.61 6.85
C GLU A 103 0.71 -19.81 6.51
N TRP A 104 -0.13 -19.08 7.24
CA TRP A 104 -1.57 -19.00 6.98
C TRP A 104 -1.87 -17.61 6.44
N LEU A 105 -2.28 -17.55 5.18
CA LEU A 105 -2.51 -16.32 4.44
C LEU A 105 -3.98 -16.12 4.15
N ALA A 106 -4.51 -14.95 4.47
CA ALA A 106 -5.83 -14.51 4.06
C ALA A 106 -5.75 -13.59 2.85
N VAL A 107 -6.63 -13.80 1.89
CA VAL A 107 -6.88 -12.86 0.79
C VAL A 107 -8.23 -12.20 1.01
N ASP A 108 -8.24 -10.86 1.00
CA ASP A 108 -9.44 -10.05 1.24
C ASP A 108 -9.41 -8.79 0.38
N GLY A 109 -10.57 -8.45 -0.22
CA GLY A 109 -10.80 -7.26 -1.01
C GLY A 109 -11.60 -6.21 -0.23
N LYS A 110 -10.99 -5.05 0.04
CA LYS A 110 -11.68 -3.92 0.67
C LYS A 110 -11.93 -2.80 -0.32
N SER A 111 -13.20 -2.44 -0.52
CA SER A 111 -13.56 -1.27 -1.32
C SER A 111 -13.28 0.02 -0.55
N ILE A 112 -12.57 0.96 -1.17
CA ILE A 112 -12.40 2.30 -0.61
C ILE A 112 -13.72 3.05 -0.80
N LYS A 113 -14.48 3.19 0.28
CA LYS A 113 -15.76 3.91 0.28
C LYS A 113 -15.55 5.37 0.69
N GLY A 114 -16.05 6.29 -0.11
CA GLY A 114 -16.09 7.72 0.20
C GLY A 114 -17.32 8.38 -0.43
N SER A 115 -17.82 9.46 0.18
CA SER A 115 -18.86 10.29 -0.44
C SER A 115 -18.22 11.18 -1.50
N LEU A 116 -18.30 10.75 -2.75
CA LEU A 116 -17.86 11.55 -3.88
C LEU A 116 -18.83 12.72 -4.07
N ARG A 117 -18.29 13.93 -4.22
CA ARG A 117 -18.98 15.10 -4.77
C ARG A 117 -18.31 15.36 -6.13
N ASP A 118 -19.10 15.51 -7.19
CA ASP A 118 -18.68 15.84 -8.57
C ASP A 118 -17.89 14.73 -9.32
N TYR A 119 -18.55 13.65 -9.75
CA TYR A 119 -18.00 12.33 -10.15
C TYR A 119 -17.32 12.20 -11.53
N ASP A 120 -16.73 13.25 -12.08
CA ASP A 120 -16.29 13.28 -13.50
C ASP A 120 -14.79 13.01 -13.75
N THR A 121 -14.03 12.59 -12.74
CA THR A 121 -12.58 12.35 -12.83
C THR A 121 -12.19 10.90 -12.48
N ALA A 122 -11.06 10.43 -13.03
CA ALA A 122 -10.57 9.07 -12.79
C ALA A 122 -10.24 8.78 -11.31
N GLN A 123 -9.90 9.81 -10.53
CA GLN A 123 -9.64 9.67 -9.08
C GLN A 123 -10.89 9.28 -8.26
N GLN A 124 -12.04 9.18 -8.92
CA GLN A 124 -13.34 8.88 -8.32
C GLN A 124 -13.88 7.53 -8.80
N ASN A 125 -13.08 6.79 -9.58
CA ASN A 125 -13.39 5.42 -9.92
C ASN A 125 -13.49 4.57 -8.65
N PHE A 126 -14.34 3.54 -8.71
CA PHE A 126 -14.42 2.56 -7.65
C PHE A 126 -13.11 1.78 -7.58
N VAL A 127 -12.35 2.01 -6.51
CA VAL A 127 -11.11 1.30 -6.22
C VAL A 127 -11.35 0.31 -5.09
N MET A 128 -10.97 -0.93 -5.34
CA MET A 128 -10.85 -1.99 -4.34
C MET A 128 -9.38 -2.28 -4.10
N LEU A 129 -9.00 -2.48 -2.85
CA LEU A 129 -7.67 -2.90 -2.46
C LEU A 129 -7.72 -4.38 -2.06
N VAL A 130 -7.08 -5.24 -2.86
CA VAL A 130 -6.93 -6.66 -2.54
C VAL A 130 -5.63 -6.85 -1.78
N SER A 131 -5.70 -7.47 -0.61
CA SER A 131 -4.56 -7.63 0.29
C SER A 131 -4.34 -9.10 0.67
N LEU A 132 -3.08 -9.50 0.73
CA LEU A 132 -2.62 -10.77 1.26
C LEU A 132 -2.07 -10.56 2.66
N PHE A 133 -2.74 -11.15 3.66
CA PHE A 133 -2.45 -10.95 5.07
C PHE A 133 -1.94 -12.23 5.72
N SER A 134 -0.82 -12.15 6.44
CA SER A 134 -0.29 -13.28 7.22
C SER A 134 -0.88 -13.29 8.62
N HIS A 135 -1.67 -14.32 8.93
CA HIS A 135 -2.30 -14.47 10.25
C HIS A 135 -1.29 -14.61 11.38
N GLN A 136 -0.23 -15.38 11.15
CA GLN A 136 0.79 -15.65 12.17
C GLN A 136 1.59 -14.40 12.53
N ARG A 137 1.76 -13.48 11.56
CA ARG A 137 2.64 -12.33 11.69
C ARG A 137 1.90 -11.02 11.93
N GLY A 138 0.61 -10.97 11.61
CA GLY A 138 -0.19 -9.75 11.70
C GLY A 138 0.19 -8.70 10.65
N LEU A 139 0.68 -9.11 9.48
CA LEU A 139 1.24 -8.21 8.46
C LEU A 139 0.57 -8.42 7.09
N VAL A 140 0.41 -7.33 6.34
CA VAL A 140 0.08 -7.38 4.91
C VAL A 140 1.36 -7.63 4.12
N LEU A 141 1.44 -8.77 3.45
CA LEU A 141 2.60 -9.20 2.65
C LEU A 141 2.56 -8.69 1.21
N HIS A 142 1.36 -8.47 0.69
CA HIS A 142 1.14 -7.93 -0.65
C HIS A 142 -0.17 -7.16 -0.68
N SER A 143 -0.22 -6.07 -1.44
CA SER A 143 -1.43 -5.30 -1.66
C SER A 143 -1.48 -4.77 -3.09
N GLN A 144 -2.63 -4.91 -3.74
CA GLN A 144 -2.83 -4.50 -5.12
C GLN A 144 -4.15 -3.75 -5.30
N PRO A 145 -4.13 -2.53 -5.84
CA PRO A 145 -5.35 -1.81 -6.18
C PRO A 145 -6.01 -2.39 -7.43
N MET A 146 -7.33 -2.28 -7.48
CA MET A 146 -8.18 -2.78 -8.53
C MET A 146 -9.26 -1.76 -8.87
N GLU A 147 -9.42 -1.46 -10.15
CA GLU A 147 -10.55 -0.67 -10.63
C GLU A 147 -11.56 -1.58 -11.34
N ASN A 148 -12.83 -1.53 -10.91
CA ASN A 148 -13.89 -2.44 -11.37
C ASN A 148 -14.19 -2.31 -12.89
N LYS A 149 -13.81 -1.21 -13.53
CA LYS A 149 -13.98 -1.02 -14.98
C LYS A 149 -12.99 -1.85 -15.81
N HIS A 150 -11.90 -2.33 -15.20
CA HIS A 150 -10.77 -2.93 -15.93
C HIS A 150 -10.58 -4.42 -15.66
N THR A 151 -10.94 -4.90 -14.46
CA THR A 151 -10.76 -6.31 -14.08
C THR A 151 -11.81 -6.71 -13.04
N SER A 152 -11.85 -7.98 -12.66
CA SER A 152 -12.65 -8.47 -11.54
C SER A 152 -11.74 -8.84 -10.36
N GLU A 153 -12.26 -8.72 -9.14
CA GLU A 153 -11.55 -9.08 -7.91
C GLU A 153 -11.09 -10.53 -7.97
N GLN A 154 -11.96 -11.42 -8.44
CA GLN A 154 -11.65 -12.83 -8.61
C GLN A 154 -10.45 -13.07 -9.55
N HIS A 155 -10.38 -12.36 -10.67
CA HIS A 155 -9.26 -12.48 -11.60
C HIS A 155 -7.96 -11.99 -10.96
N LEU A 156 -8.02 -10.89 -10.22
CA LEU A 156 -6.88 -10.34 -9.50
C LEU A 156 -6.35 -11.30 -8.43
N VAL A 157 -7.25 -11.90 -7.64
CA VAL A 157 -6.88 -12.91 -6.64
C VAL A 157 -6.21 -14.12 -7.31
N GLN A 158 -6.72 -14.59 -8.44
CA GLN A 158 -6.09 -15.69 -9.18
C GLN A 158 -4.69 -15.33 -9.70
N GLN A 159 -4.51 -14.13 -10.24
CA GLN A 159 -3.21 -13.64 -10.67
C GLN A 159 -2.24 -13.51 -9.50
N LEU A 160 -2.71 -12.98 -8.37
CA LEU A 160 -1.93 -12.84 -7.16
C LEU A 160 -1.43 -14.20 -6.66
N LEU A 161 -2.34 -15.18 -6.56
CA LEU A 161 -1.98 -16.53 -6.13
C LEU A 161 -1.01 -17.21 -7.12
N ALA A 162 -1.20 -17.03 -8.42
CA ALA A 162 -0.31 -17.61 -9.45
C ALA A 162 1.10 -16.99 -9.45
N THR A 163 1.22 -15.70 -9.10
CA THR A 163 2.50 -14.99 -9.09
C THR A 163 3.30 -15.29 -7.81
N LEU A 164 2.64 -15.80 -6.78
CA LEU A 164 3.25 -16.11 -5.50
C LEU A 164 3.62 -17.59 -5.41
N GLU A 165 4.88 -17.89 -5.12
CA GLU A 165 5.33 -19.26 -4.76
C GLU A 165 4.77 -19.75 -3.41
N LEU A 166 3.53 -20.25 -3.38
CA LEU A 166 2.78 -20.58 -2.16
C LEU A 166 3.03 -21.99 -1.61
N LYS A 167 4.25 -22.51 -1.78
CA LYS A 167 4.60 -23.85 -1.30
C LYS A 167 4.45 -23.93 0.22
N ASP A 168 3.86 -25.02 0.70
CA ASP A 168 3.65 -25.30 2.13
C ASP A 168 2.90 -24.18 2.87
N THR A 169 1.99 -23.49 2.18
CA THR A 169 1.21 -22.35 2.71
C THR A 169 -0.28 -22.68 2.71
N VAL A 170 -1.00 -22.28 3.76
CA VAL A 170 -2.47 -22.35 3.79
C VAL A 170 -3.03 -21.02 3.32
N VAL A 171 -3.89 -21.04 2.30
CA VAL A 171 -4.57 -19.83 1.81
C VAL A 171 -6.06 -19.91 2.12
N THR A 172 -6.55 -18.87 2.80
CA THR A 172 -7.96 -18.63 3.08
C THR A 172 -8.47 -17.44 2.28
N ALA A 173 -9.69 -17.54 1.77
CA ALA A 173 -10.37 -16.45 1.08
C ALA A 173 -11.89 -16.62 1.25
N ASP A 174 -12.64 -15.55 1.02
CA ASP A 174 -14.09 -15.59 1.02
C ASP A 174 -14.65 -16.59 -0.02
N ALA A 175 -15.86 -17.09 0.25
CA ALA A 175 -16.55 -18.04 -0.62
C ALA A 175 -16.70 -17.53 -2.07
N LEU A 176 -16.74 -16.21 -2.27
CA LEU A 176 -16.75 -15.57 -3.59
C LEU A 176 -15.56 -16.01 -4.47
N HIS A 177 -14.43 -16.41 -3.88
CA HIS A 177 -13.24 -16.84 -4.62
C HIS A 177 -13.21 -18.34 -4.91
N CYS A 178 -14.20 -19.11 -4.45
CA CYS A 178 -14.21 -20.57 -4.52
C CYS A 178 -14.89 -21.09 -5.80
N HIS A 179 -14.27 -20.83 -6.96
CA HIS A 179 -14.76 -21.31 -8.25
C HIS A 179 -13.92 -22.48 -8.78
N LYS A 180 -14.46 -23.27 -9.73
CA LYS A 180 -13.78 -24.44 -10.31
C LYS A 180 -12.35 -24.14 -10.80
N ASN A 181 -12.13 -22.96 -11.37
CA ASN A 181 -10.80 -22.54 -11.87
C ASN A 181 -9.83 -22.13 -10.74
N SER A 182 -10.34 -21.77 -9.55
CA SER A 182 -9.54 -21.26 -8.44
C SER A 182 -8.82 -22.39 -7.69
N HIS A 183 -9.43 -23.57 -7.59
CA HIS A 183 -8.77 -24.77 -7.07
C HIS A 183 -7.60 -25.24 -7.95
N ALA A 184 -7.68 -25.05 -9.26
CA ALA A 184 -6.59 -25.38 -10.19
C ALA A 184 -5.35 -24.50 -9.99
N VAL A 185 -5.54 -23.23 -9.62
CA VAL A 185 -4.44 -22.29 -9.32
C VAL A 185 -3.79 -22.61 -7.98
N ALA A 186 -4.59 -22.92 -6.95
CA ALA A 186 -4.07 -23.31 -5.62
C ALA A 186 -3.30 -24.65 -5.67
N SER A 187 -3.80 -25.64 -6.41
CA SER A 187 -3.13 -26.93 -6.57
C SER A 187 -1.83 -26.83 -7.38
N ALA A 188 -1.80 -25.97 -8.41
CA ALA A 188 -0.60 -25.72 -9.21
C ALA A 188 0.51 -24.99 -8.43
N THR A 189 0.16 -24.24 -7.39
CA THR A 189 1.10 -23.46 -6.57
C THR A 189 1.54 -24.17 -5.29
N GLY A 190 1.01 -25.38 -5.02
CA GLY A 190 1.34 -26.16 -3.83
C GLY A 190 0.72 -25.63 -2.53
N ALA A 191 -0.29 -24.76 -2.64
CA ALA A 191 -1.00 -24.19 -1.51
C ALA A 191 -2.14 -25.11 -1.03
N LEU A 192 -2.30 -25.27 0.28
CA LEU A 192 -3.46 -25.91 0.87
C LEU A 192 -4.59 -24.86 0.95
N SER A 193 -5.67 -25.05 0.18
CA SER A 193 -6.82 -24.14 0.21
C SER A 193 -7.77 -24.52 1.34
N ALA A 194 -8.11 -23.55 2.20
CA ALA A 194 -9.15 -23.68 3.20
C ALA A 194 -10.17 -22.55 3.03
N VAL A 195 -11.44 -22.90 2.86
CA VAL A 195 -12.55 -21.93 2.74
C VAL A 195 -13.07 -21.63 4.14
N ARG A 196 -13.35 -20.36 4.42
CA ARG A 196 -13.91 -19.92 5.70
C ARG A 196 -15.42 -19.69 5.61
#